data_AF-A0A849DF67-F1
#
_entry.id   AF-A0A849DF67-F1
#
_cell.length_a   1.000
_cell.length_b   1.000
_cell.length_c   1.000
_cell.angle_alpha   90.00
_cell.angle_beta   90.00
_cell.angle_gamma   90.00
#
_symmetry.space_group_name_H-M   'P 1'
#
loop_
_entity.id
_entity.type
_entity.pdbx_description
1 polymer ?
#
loop_
_entity_poly.entity_id
_entity_poly.type
_entity_poly.pdbx_seq_one_letter_code
_entity_poly.pdbx_strand_id
1 'polypeptide(L)' 'EGVKKNYSKAKRYYSKACDLNDKSGCYMLGFLYQYGSGRLEQNYSNAKKYYRRACDLNVTKGCISYNELKEKGY' A
#
# COMPACT_ATOMS: atom_id res chain seq x y z
N GLU A 1 23.42 -15.57 -0.33
CA GLU A 1 22.12 -16.26 -0.53
C GLU A 1 20.98 -15.27 -0.40
N GLY A 2 19.97 -15.31 -1.27
CA GLY A 2 18.86 -14.36 -1.28
C GLY A 2 17.53 -15.03 -0.94
N VAL A 3 16.76 -14.45 -0.02
CA VAL A 3 15.40 -14.92 0.27
C VAL A 3 14.50 -14.68 -0.94
N LYS A 4 13.82 -15.73 -1.41
CA LYS A 4 12.88 -15.63 -2.54
C LYS A 4 11.76 -14.64 -2.19
N LYS A 5 11.61 -13.59 -2.99
CA LYS A 5 10.57 -12.57 -2.79
C LYS A 5 9.18 -13.22 -2.82
N ASN A 6 8.40 -13.03 -1.76
CA ASN A 6 7.02 -13.51 -1.65
C ASN A 6 6.08 -12.33 -1.34
N TYR A 7 5.50 -11.78 -2.38
CA TYR A 7 4.65 -10.59 -2.30
C TYR A 7 3.31 -10.86 -1.60
N SER A 8 2.76 -12.07 -1.69
CA SER A 8 1.56 -12.46 -0.93
C SER A 8 1.81 -12.44 0.57
N LYS A 9 2.98 -12.93 1.00
CA LYS A 9 3.40 -12.87 2.41
C LYS A 9 3.67 -11.44 2.85
N ALA A 10 4.32 -10.63 2.02
CA ALA A 10 4.57 -9.21 2.28
C ALA A 10 3.25 -8.43 2.48
N LYS A 11 2.27 -8.62 1.58
CA LYS A 11 0.93 -8.05 1.68
C LYS A 11 0.28 -8.38 3.03
N ARG A 12 0.35 -9.65 3.47
CA ARG A 12 -0.20 -10.07 4.76
C ARG A 12 0.45 -9.34 5.94
N TYR A 13 1.77 -9.21 5.94
CA TYR A 13 2.47 -8.50 7.01
C TYR A 13 2.20 -7.00 7.00
N TYR A 14 2.21 -6.35 5.84
CA TYR A 14 1.89 -4.92 5.74
C TYR A 14 0.42 -4.63 6.08
N SER A 15 -0.51 -5.54 5.79
CA SER A 15 -1.89 -5.47 6.30
C SER A 15 -1.91 -5.45 7.81
N LYS A 16 -1.28 -6.43 8.46
CA LYS A 16 -1.21 -6.47 9.92
C LYS A 16 -0.53 -5.22 10.51
N ALA A 17 0.55 -4.75 9.89
CA ALA A 17 1.24 -3.54 10.32
C ALA A 17 0.31 -2.32 10.22
N CYS A 18 -0.38 -2.14 9.08
CA CYS A 18 -1.34 -1.05 8.90
C CYS A 18 -2.52 -1.12 9.89
N ASP A 19 -3.02 -2.33 10.19
CA ASP A 19 -4.06 -2.54 11.19
C ASP A 19 -3.62 -2.14 12.60
N LEU A 20 -2.32 -2.27 12.89
CA LEU A 20 -1.67 -1.79 14.12
C LEU A 20 -1.26 -0.30 14.06
N ASN A 21 -1.78 0.45 13.08
CA ASN A 21 -1.45 1.86 12.83
C ASN A 21 0.04 2.12 12.51
N ASP A 22 0.77 1.11 12.04
CA ASP A 22 2.09 1.33 11.48
C ASP A 22 1.96 2.06 10.14
N LYS A 23 2.38 3.32 10.16
CA LYS A 23 2.26 4.27 9.06
C LYS A 23 2.99 3.80 7.80
N SER A 24 4.15 3.15 7.97
CA SER A 24 4.96 2.58 6.88
C SER A 24 4.27 1.37 6.26
N GLY A 25 3.67 0.52 7.09
CA GLY A 25 2.89 -0.63 6.67
C GLY A 25 1.69 -0.26 5.81
N CYS A 26 0.93 0.78 6.20
CA CYS A 26 -0.16 1.28 5.37
C CYS A 26 0.32 1.77 4.00
N TYR A 27 1.41 2.55 3.96
CA TYR A 27 1.96 3.04 2.70
C TYR A 27 2.45 1.89 1.80
N MET A 28 3.20 0.94 2.36
CA MET A 28 3.72 -0.21 1.60
C MET A 28 2.60 -1.13 1.11
N LEU A 29 1.53 -1.28 1.88
CA LEU A 29 0.36 -2.01 1.42
C LEU A 29 -0.33 -1.33 0.25
N GLY A 30 -0.52 0.00 0.33
CA GLY A 30 -1.01 0.80 -0.79
C GLY A 30 -0.16 0.65 -2.04
N PHE A 31 1.16 0.68 -1.88
CA PHE A 31 2.14 0.46 -2.95
C PHE A 31 2.01 -0.92 -3.60
N LEU A 32 1.89 -1.99 -2.80
CA LEU A 32 1.71 -3.34 -3.34
C LEU A 32 0.42 -3.48 -4.15
N TYR A 33 -0.66 -2.83 -3.71
CA TYR A 33 -1.90 -2.79 -4.48
C TYR A 33 -1.80 -1.91 -5.72
N GLN A 34 -1.06 -0.80 -5.67
CA GLN A 34 -0.93 0.10 -6.81
C GLN A 34 -0.12 -0.51 -7.95
N TYR A 35 0.96 -1.22 -7.68
CA TYR A 35 1.83 -1.71 -8.76
C TYR A 35 1.58 -3.19 -9.08
N GLY A 36 0.93 -3.93 -8.17
CA GLY A 36 0.96 -5.37 -8.21
C GLY A 36 2.40 -5.91 -8.03
N SER A 37 2.55 -7.20 -7.78
CA SER A 37 3.88 -7.82 -7.84
C SER A 37 3.85 -9.34 -7.82
N GLY A 38 4.59 -9.97 -8.73
CA GLY A 38 4.51 -11.40 -8.95
C GLY A 38 3.09 -11.79 -9.38
N ARG A 39 2.37 -12.57 -8.55
CA ARG A 39 0.97 -12.96 -8.78
C ARG A 39 -0.06 -12.02 -8.16
N LEU A 40 0.37 -10.94 -7.51
CA LEU A 40 -0.55 -9.93 -6.98
C LEU A 40 -0.96 -8.99 -8.11
N GLU A 41 -2.24 -9.04 -8.47
CA GLU A 41 -2.83 -8.09 -9.40
C GLU A 41 -2.92 -6.69 -8.80
N GLN A 42 -2.80 -5.71 -9.69
CA GLN A 42 -3.00 -4.31 -9.38
C GLN A 42 -4.46 -4.04 -9.00
N ASN A 43 -4.66 -3.21 -7.99
CA ASN A 43 -5.98 -2.78 -7.53
C ASN A 43 -5.89 -1.36 -6.97
N TYR A 44 -6.20 -0.38 -7.81
CA TYR A 44 -6.11 1.03 -7.45
C TYR A 44 -7.10 1.45 -6.36
N SER A 45 -8.27 0.82 -6.28
CA SER A 45 -9.26 1.10 -5.23
C SER A 45 -8.70 0.77 -3.84
N ASN A 46 -8.09 -0.41 -3.70
CA ASN A 46 -7.39 -0.79 -2.47
C ASN A 46 -6.15 0.09 -2.23
N ALA A 47 -5.37 0.39 -3.27
CA ALA A 47 -4.21 1.27 -3.13
C ALA A 47 -4.59 2.63 -2.54
N LYS A 48 -5.62 3.27 -3.12
CA LYS A 48 -6.17 4.55 -2.67
C LYS A 48 -6.65 4.49 -1.22
N LYS A 49 -7.34 3.41 -0.83
CA LYS A 49 -7.78 3.20 0.56
C LYS A 49 -6.60 3.20 1.54
N TYR A 50 -5.54 2.44 1.25
CA TYR A 50 -4.40 2.33 2.17
C TYR A 50 -3.49 3.56 2.15
N TYR A 51 -3.37 4.25 1.02
CA TYR A 51 -2.69 5.55 0.95
C TYR A 51 -3.43 6.63 1.72
N ARG A 52 -4.77 6.65 1.67
CA ARG A 52 -5.57 7.53 2.53
C ARG A 52 -5.28 7.26 4.00
N ARG A 53 -5.30 5.99 4.42
CA ARG A 53 -4.98 5.64 5.81
C ARG A 53 -3.55 6.03 6.20
N ALA A 54 -2.57 5.87 5.31
CA ALA A 54 -1.22 6.36 5.55
C ALA A 54 -1.17 7.90 5.67
N CYS A 55 -1.97 8.62 4.88
CA CYS A 55 -2.13 10.06 5.00
C CYS A 55 -2.72 10.47 6.36
N ASP A 56 -3.78 9.79 6.80
CA ASP A 56 -4.42 10.00 8.11
C ASP A 56 -3.44 9.76 9.27
N LEU A 57 -2.41 8.93 9.05
CA LEU A 57 -1.31 8.67 9.99
C LEU A 57 -0.09 9.60 9.78
N ASN A 58 -0.28 10.73 9.11
CA ASN A 58 0.74 11.76 8.82
C ASN A 58 1.92 11.29 7.94
N VAL A 59 1.69 10.33 7.03
CA VAL A 59 2.68 9.99 5.99
C VAL A 59 2.45 10.87 4.78
N THR A 60 3.30 11.87 4.56
CA THR A 60 3.23 12.79 3.42
C THR A 60 3.14 12.06 2.08
N LYS A 61 3.95 11.00 1.90
CA LYS A 61 3.91 10.16 0.69
C LYS A 61 2.56 9.46 0.50
N GLY A 62 1.90 9.06 1.58
CA GLY A 62 0.54 8.51 1.52
C GLY A 62 -0.47 9.54 1.01
N CYS A 63 -0.40 10.79 1.49
CA CYS A 63 -1.27 11.86 1.00
C CYS A 63 -1.04 12.15 -0.48
N ILE A 64 0.21 12.24 -0.91
CA ILE A 64 0.58 12.47 -2.32
C ILE A 64 0.01 11.35 -3.20
N SER A 65 0.32 10.09 -2.89
CA SER A 65 -0.16 8.95 -3.69
C SER A 65 -1.68 8.78 -3.66
N TYR A 66 -2.35 9.15 -2.55
CA TYR A 66 -3.81 9.19 -2.50
C TYR A 66 -4.39 10.23 -3.47
N ASN A 67 -3.84 11.44 -3.47
CA ASN A 67 -4.28 12.52 -4.35
C ASN A 67 -3.99 12.19 -5.82
N GLU A 68 -2.81 11.66 -6.14
CA GLU A 68 -2.46 11.21 -7.50
C GLU A 68 -3.47 10.20 -8.06
N LEU A 69 -3.88 9.21 -7.24
CA LEU A 69 -4.87 8.22 -7.68
C LEU A 69 -6.26 8.85 -7.84
N LYS A 70 -6.63 9.77 -6.95
CA LYS A 70 -7.91 10.51 -7.02
C LYS A 70 -7.98 11.39 -8.27
N GLU A 71 -6.91 12.10 -8.62
CA GLU A 71 -6.83 12.95 -9.81
C GLU A 71 -6.90 12.13 -11.11
N LYS A 72 -6.36 10.90 -11.10
CA LYS A 72 -6.47 9.96 -12.22
C LYS A 72 -7.84 9.28 -12.34
N GLY A 73 -8.77 9.55 -11.43
CA GLY A 73 -10.13 9.01 -11.46
C GLY A 73 -10.31 7.61 -10.87
N TYR A 74 -9.33 7.12 -10.10
CA TYR A 74 -9.47 5.87 -9.31
C TYR A 74 -10.11 6.15 -7.94
#